data_AF-A0A2M7BYZ3-F1
#
_entry.id   AF-A0A2M7BYZ3-F1
#
_cell.length_a   1.000
_cell.length_b   1.000
_cell.length_c   1.000
_cell.angle_alpha   90.00
_cell.angle_beta   90.00
_cell.angle_gamma   90.00
#
_symmetry.space_group_name_H-M   'P 1'
#
loop_
_entity.id
_entity.type
_entity.pdbx_description
1 polymer ?
#
loop_
_entity_poly.entity_id
_entity_poly.type
_entity_poly.pdbx_seq_one_letter_code
_entity_poly.pdbx_strand_id
1 'polypeptide(L)'
;KISFERRYDLLFYFSDGSTPAMFGKKNLLHFQVPFSNVNGKKILNQLKLKLINKFICNSNFTKQIVDKEYGIKGDIWYPPVSVEDFAPGKKENIIFAVGRFEKSLTEKRQDILVKTFQEMVGKGLKNWKLIIAGGCSTDE
;
A
#
# COMPACT_ATOMS: atom_id res chain seq x y z
N LYS A 1 -22.11 -15.39 9.92
CA LYS A 1 -20.69 -15.03 9.74
C LYS A 1 -19.75 -16.18 10.13
N ILE A 2 -19.70 -16.61 11.39
CA ILE A 2 -18.80 -17.69 11.85
C ILE A 2 -19.01 -19.01 11.08
N SER A 3 -20.26 -19.48 10.96
CA SER A 3 -20.61 -20.70 10.22
C SER A 3 -20.22 -20.65 8.74
N PHE A 4 -20.20 -19.45 8.15
CA PHE A 4 -19.82 -19.22 6.77
C PHE A 4 -18.30 -19.33 6.60
N GLU A 5 -17.54 -18.62 7.45
CA GLU A 5 -16.07 -18.55 7.42
C GLU A 5 -15.39 -19.89 7.73
N ARG A 6 -15.95 -20.69 8.65
CA ARG A 6 -15.39 -22.01 9.03
C ARG A 6 -15.36 -23.03 7.89
N ARG A 7 -16.07 -22.79 6.79
CA ARG A 7 -16.08 -23.67 5.61
C ARG A 7 -14.83 -23.53 4.74
N TYR A 8 -14.06 -22.46 4.92
CA TYR A 8 -12.89 -22.18 4.09
C TYR A 8 -11.61 -22.72 4.73
N ASP A 9 -10.79 -23.37 3.90
CA ASP A 9 -9.45 -23.83 4.30
C ASP A 9 -8.49 -22.66 4.55
N LEU A 10 -8.69 -21.55 3.84
CA LEU A 10 -7.89 -20.33 3.93
C LEU A 10 -8.78 -19.10 3.86
N LEU A 11 -8.62 -18.17 4.80
CA LEU A 11 -9.13 -16.81 4.73
C LEU A 11 -7.97 -15.82 4.68
N PHE A 12 -8.02 -14.94 3.70
CA PHE A 12 -7.03 -13.88 3.51
C PHE A 12 -7.73 -12.53 3.64
N TYR A 13 -7.32 -11.71 4.61
CA TYR A 13 -7.95 -10.43 4.90
C TYR A 13 -6.97 -9.28 4.72
N PHE A 14 -7.37 -8.26 3.96
CA PHE A 14 -6.65 -6.99 3.85
C PHE A 14 -7.10 -6.05 4.97
N SER A 15 -6.18 -5.73 5.89
CA SER A 15 -6.49 -4.86 7.01
C SER A 15 -6.67 -3.41 6.56
N ASP A 16 -7.72 -2.79 7.08
CA ASP A 16 -8.03 -1.36 7.07
C ASP A 16 -7.55 -0.65 8.35
N GLY A 17 -6.74 -1.34 9.16
CA GLY A 17 -6.30 -0.89 10.50
C GLY A 17 -7.10 -1.53 11.63
N SER A 18 -8.20 -2.22 11.32
CA SER A 18 -8.93 -3.01 12.31
C SER A 18 -8.33 -4.41 12.49
N THR A 19 -8.61 -5.02 13.64
CA THR A 19 -8.35 -6.44 13.89
C THR A 19 -9.65 -7.23 13.73
N PRO A 20 -9.86 -7.93 12.59
CA PRO A 20 -11.06 -8.74 12.37
C PRO A 20 -11.02 -10.02 13.22
N ALA A 21 -12.19 -10.49 13.63
CA ALA A 21 -12.33 -11.87 14.12
C ALA A 21 -12.52 -12.78 12.90
N MET A 22 -11.56 -13.67 12.66
CA MET A 22 -11.53 -14.58 11.51
C MET A 22 -11.66 -16.02 12.01
N PHE A 23 -12.50 -16.82 11.36
CA PHE A 23 -12.82 -18.19 11.82
C PHE A 23 -12.56 -19.28 10.77
N GLY A 24 -11.74 -19.01 9.76
CA GLY A 24 -11.29 -20.03 8.78
C GLY A 24 -10.31 -21.03 9.40
N LYS A 25 -10.02 -22.12 8.69
CA LYS A 25 -9.03 -23.12 9.16
C LYS A 25 -7.62 -22.53 9.23
N LYS A 26 -7.27 -21.71 8.23
CA LYS A 26 -6.06 -20.87 8.22
C LYS A 26 -6.44 -19.43 7.94
N ASN A 27 -5.99 -18.50 8.79
CA ASN A 27 -6.30 -17.09 8.71
C ASN A 27 -5.02 -16.30 8.50
N LEU A 28 -4.98 -15.54 7.40
CA LEU A 28 -3.90 -14.63 7.03
C LEU A 28 -4.42 -13.19 7.12
N LEU A 29 -3.75 -12.37 7.93
CA LEU A 29 -4.03 -10.94 8.02
C LEU A 29 -2.91 -10.16 7.33
N HIS A 30 -3.27 -9.43 6.29
CA HIS A 30 -2.34 -8.70 5.43
C HIS A 30 -2.44 -7.20 5.64
N PHE A 31 -1.30 -6.55 5.86
CA PHE A 31 -1.16 -5.11 6.04
C PHE A 31 -0.44 -4.49 4.83
N GLN A 32 -1.11 -3.58 4.13
CA GLN A 32 -0.53 -2.77 3.05
C GLN A 32 -0.18 -1.35 3.49
N VAL A 33 -0.77 -0.90 4.59
CA VAL A 33 -0.64 0.44 5.14
C VAL A 33 0.06 0.35 6.50
N PRO A 34 1.02 1.24 6.80
CA PRO A 34 1.70 1.30 8.08
C PRO A 34 0.80 1.92 9.16
N PHE A 35 -0.27 1.22 9.53
CA PHE A 35 -1.22 1.73 10.54
C PHE A 35 -0.51 1.98 11.87
N SER A 36 -0.73 3.17 12.44
CA SER A 36 -0.29 3.56 13.77
C SER A 36 -1.45 4.22 14.51
N ASN A 37 -1.45 4.15 15.84
CA ASN A 37 -2.50 4.72 16.70
C ASN A 37 -3.90 4.12 16.47
N VAL A 38 -3.97 2.84 16.08
CA VAL A 38 -5.23 2.11 15.86
C VAL A 38 -5.62 1.20 17.03
N ASN A 39 -4.88 1.30 18.13
CA ASN A 39 -5.09 0.52 19.35
C ASN A 39 -4.94 -0.99 19.12
N GLY A 40 -3.97 -1.41 18.31
CA GLY A 40 -3.70 -2.82 18.02
C GLY A 40 -3.46 -3.67 19.29
N LYS A 41 -2.86 -3.06 20.32
CA LYS A 41 -2.58 -3.69 21.63
C LYS A 41 -3.75 -3.75 22.61
N LYS A 42 -4.93 -3.23 22.26
CA LYS A 42 -6.11 -3.34 23.13
C LYS A 42 -6.47 -4.81 23.36
N ILE A 43 -6.84 -5.18 24.59
CA ILE A 43 -7.12 -6.57 25.00
C ILE A 43 -8.05 -7.30 24.02
N LEU A 44 -9.16 -6.65 23.62
CA LEU A 44 -10.11 -7.25 22.69
C LEU A 44 -9.49 -7.54 21.31
N ASN A 45 -8.59 -6.67 20.83
CA ASN A 45 -7.87 -6.89 19.58
C ASN A 45 -6.85 -8.01 19.74
N GLN A 46 -6.10 -8.03 20.84
CA GLN A 46 -5.15 -9.09 21.16
C GLN A 46 -5.80 -10.48 21.21
N LEU A 47 -7.02 -10.59 21.75
CA LEU A 47 -7.79 -11.84 21.72
C LEU A 47 -8.14 -12.27 20.29
N LYS A 48 -8.52 -11.34 19.41
CA LYS A 48 -8.79 -11.64 18.00
C LYS A 48 -7.52 -12.00 17.24
N LEU A 49 -6.38 -11.39 17.54
CA LEU A 49 -5.10 -11.70 16.92
C LEU A 49 -4.68 -13.17 17.12
N LYS A 50 -5.11 -13.81 18.22
CA LYS A 50 -4.88 -15.25 18.46
C LYS A 50 -5.59 -16.16 17.46
N LEU A 51 -6.60 -15.67 16.75
CA LEU A 51 -7.29 -16.41 15.69
C LEU A 51 -6.55 -16.35 14.35
N ILE A 52 -5.48 -15.53 14.25
CA ILE A 52 -4.72 -15.32 13.03
C ILE A 52 -3.47 -16.20 13.06
N ASN A 53 -3.26 -16.96 12.00
CA ASN A 53 -2.14 -17.88 11.91
C ASN A 53 -0.87 -17.18 11.43
N LYS A 54 -0.99 -16.17 10.57
CA LYS A 54 0.16 -15.46 10.03
C LYS A 54 -0.22 -14.03 9.64
N PHE A 55 0.69 -13.13 9.98
CA PHE A 55 0.60 -11.71 9.67
C PHE A 55 1.55 -11.42 8.52
N ILE A 56 1.09 -10.64 7.54
CA ILE A 56 1.84 -10.36 6.31
C ILE A 56 1.91 -8.86 6.11
N CYS A 57 3.08 -8.37 5.73
CA CYS A 57 3.31 -6.96 5.38
C CYS A 57 3.86 -6.87 3.97
N ASN A 58 3.43 -5.86 3.21
CA ASN A 58 3.90 -5.61 1.84
C ASN A 58 5.35 -5.09 1.74
N SER A 59 5.96 -4.67 2.85
CA SER A 59 7.31 -4.11 2.87
C SER A 59 7.94 -4.16 4.26
N ASN A 60 9.26 -3.95 4.31
CA ASN A 60 9.99 -3.73 5.57
C ASN A 60 9.44 -2.54 6.35
N PHE A 61 9.10 -1.44 5.66
CA PHE A 61 8.59 -0.22 6.27
C PHE A 61 7.26 -0.48 7.00
N THR A 62 6.30 -1.12 6.33
CA THR A 62 5.02 -1.48 6.92
C THR A 62 5.21 -2.42 8.11
N LYS A 63 6.08 -3.44 7.98
CA LYS A 63 6.37 -4.39 9.05
C LYS A 63 6.90 -3.72 10.31
N GLN A 64 7.87 -2.80 10.19
CA GLN A 64 8.46 -2.10 11.34
C GLN A 64 7.42 -1.36 12.18
N ILE A 65 6.41 -0.79 11.52
CA ILE A 65 5.35 -0.03 12.19
C ILE A 65 4.27 -0.96 12.75
N VAL A 66 3.80 -1.90 11.94
CA VAL A 66 2.70 -2.83 12.30
C VAL A 66 3.10 -3.78 13.42
N ASP A 67 4.30 -4.36 13.39
CA ASP A 67 4.78 -5.24 14.45
C ASP A 67 4.76 -4.51 15.81
N LYS A 68 5.20 -3.24 15.81
CA LYS A 68 5.19 -2.39 17.00
C LYS A 68 3.77 -2.02 17.43
N GLU A 69 2.89 -1.64 16.50
CA GLU A 69 1.52 -1.18 16.79
C GLU A 69 0.64 -2.32 17.35
N TYR A 70 0.75 -3.53 16.79
CA TYR A 70 -0.09 -4.66 17.17
C TYR A 70 0.58 -5.65 18.13
N GLY A 71 1.89 -5.54 18.36
CA GLY A 71 2.63 -6.48 19.21
C GLY A 71 2.74 -7.86 18.58
N ILE A 72 2.95 -7.92 17.26
CA ILE A 72 3.01 -9.15 16.46
C ILE A 72 4.36 -9.27 15.75
N LYS A 73 4.57 -10.39 15.06
CA LYS A 73 5.71 -10.60 14.17
C LYS A 73 5.19 -10.96 12.77
N GLY A 74 5.19 -9.98 11.87
CA GLY A 74 4.77 -10.17 10.48
C GLY A 74 5.86 -10.74 9.57
N ASP A 75 5.47 -11.45 8.52
CA ASP A 75 6.36 -11.81 7.41
C ASP A 75 6.23 -10.79 6.28
N ILE A 76 7.29 -10.61 5.49
CA ILE A 76 7.29 -9.67 4.36
C ILE A 76 6.98 -10.45 3.09
N TRP A 77 5.83 -10.16 2.49
CA TRP A 77 5.48 -10.62 1.14
C TRP A 77 5.38 -9.40 0.25
N TYR A 78 6.39 -9.20 -0.59
CA TYR A 78 6.35 -8.10 -1.55
C TYR A 78 5.20 -8.31 -2.55
N PRO A 79 4.50 -7.24 -2.95
CA PRO A 79 3.49 -7.32 -3.99
C PRO A 79 4.11 -7.96 -5.24
N PRO A 80 3.45 -8.97 -5.84
CA PRO A 80 3.94 -9.56 -7.08
C PRO A 80 3.90 -8.50 -8.17
N VAL A 81 5.00 -8.41 -8.93
CA VAL A 81 5.08 -7.61 -10.15
C VAL A 81 5.48 -8.59 -11.24
N SER A 82 4.66 -8.73 -12.27
CA SER A 82 4.93 -9.62 -13.42
C SER A 82 5.98 -9.00 -14.33
N VAL A 83 7.21 -8.87 -13.85
CA VAL A 83 8.31 -8.23 -14.61
C VAL A 83 8.61 -8.98 -15.91
N GLU A 84 8.25 -10.25 -15.98
CA GLU A 84 8.38 -11.14 -17.13
C GLU A 84 7.44 -10.76 -18.28
N ASP A 85 6.33 -10.07 -17.99
CA ASP A 85 5.36 -9.61 -19.00
C ASP A 85 5.85 -8.37 -19.76
N PHE A 86 6.99 -7.78 -19.36
CA PHE A 86 7.48 -6.52 -19.91
C PHE A 86 8.87 -6.65 -20.52
N ALA A 87 9.02 -6.16 -21.75
CA ALA A 87 10.33 -5.94 -22.36
C ALA A 87 10.76 -4.46 -22.20
N PRO A 88 12.03 -4.17 -21.90
CA PRO A 88 12.53 -2.80 -21.85
C PRO A 88 12.33 -2.09 -23.19
N GLY A 89 11.71 -0.91 -23.17
CA GLY A 89 11.60 -0.03 -24.33
C GLY A 89 12.87 0.80 -24.57
N LYS A 90 12.87 1.58 -25.66
CA LYS A 90 13.93 2.58 -25.91
C LYS A 90 13.88 3.67 -24.84
N LYS A 91 15.04 4.03 -24.27
CA LYS A 91 15.13 5.13 -23.30
C LYS A 91 14.90 6.48 -23.99
N GLU A 92 14.05 7.30 -23.40
CA GLU A 92 13.77 8.66 -23.82
C GLU A 92 14.02 9.66 -22.68
N ASN A 93 14.25 10.93 -23.05
CA ASN A 93 14.40 12.06 -22.12
C ASN A 93 13.03 12.51 -21.59
N ILE A 94 12.35 11.60 -20.90
CA ILE A 94 11.04 11.84 -20.32
C ILE A 94 11.14 11.66 -18.82
N ILE A 95 10.68 12.67 -18.08
CA ILE A 95 10.31 12.54 -16.67
C ILE A 95 8.83 12.18 -16.68
N PHE A 96 8.50 10.95 -16.29
CA PHE A 96 7.13 10.45 -16.28
C PHE A 96 6.64 10.28 -14.86
N ALA A 97 5.58 11.00 -14.49
CA ALA A 97 4.91 10.87 -13.21
C ALA A 97 3.49 10.34 -13.43
N VAL A 98 3.19 9.21 -12.80
CA VAL A 98 1.86 8.58 -12.87
C VAL A 98 1.21 8.60 -11.50
N GLY A 99 -0.02 9.12 -11.43
CA GLY A 99 -0.79 9.16 -10.20
C GLY A 99 -2.17 9.77 -10.43
N ARG A 100 -3.12 9.50 -9.53
CA ARG A 100 -4.46 10.10 -9.62
C ARG A 100 -4.39 11.61 -9.36
N PHE A 101 -5.22 12.36 -10.07
CA PHE A 101 -5.47 13.76 -9.77
C PHE A 101 -6.59 13.82 -8.73
N GLU A 102 -6.22 13.76 -7.45
CA GLU A 102 -7.15 13.72 -6.33
C GLU A 102 -6.82 14.79 -5.30
N LYS A 103 -7.84 15.47 -4.77
CA LYS A 103 -7.70 16.47 -3.69
C LYS A 103 -7.84 15.79 -2.32
N SER A 104 -6.98 14.80 -2.07
CA SER A 104 -7.00 13.99 -0.87
C SER A 104 -5.72 14.19 -0.05
N LEU A 105 -5.68 13.63 1.16
CA LEU A 105 -4.47 13.59 2.00
C LEU A 105 -3.30 12.82 1.34
N THR A 106 -3.54 12.11 0.23
CA THR A 106 -2.54 11.37 -0.54
C THR A 106 -2.12 12.05 -1.84
N GLU A 107 -2.43 13.35 -2.01
CA GLU A 107 -2.02 14.16 -3.15
C GLU A 107 -0.51 14.03 -3.41
N LYS A 108 -0.15 13.70 -4.66
CA LYS A 108 1.23 13.36 -5.05
C LYS A 108 2.14 14.57 -5.29
N ARG A 109 1.76 15.74 -4.77
CA ARG A 109 2.54 17.00 -4.86
C ARG A 109 3.04 17.30 -6.28
N GLN A 110 2.14 17.14 -7.25
CA GLN A 110 2.41 17.40 -8.66
C GLN A 110 2.75 18.89 -8.91
N ASP A 111 2.24 19.78 -8.05
CA ASP A 111 2.58 21.20 -7.98
C ASP A 111 4.10 21.42 -7.88
N ILE A 112 4.77 20.71 -6.97
CA ILE A 112 6.22 20.79 -6.79
C ILE A 112 6.92 20.30 -8.06
N LEU A 113 6.47 19.17 -8.62
CA LEU A 113 7.10 18.57 -9.78
C LEU A 113 7.09 19.51 -11.00
N VAL A 114 5.95 20.16 -11.26
CA VAL A 114 5.82 21.15 -12.34
C VAL A 114 6.73 22.35 -12.08
N LYS A 115 6.68 22.92 -10.87
CA LYS A 115 7.51 24.09 -10.51
C LYS A 115 9.00 23.79 -10.66
N THR A 116 9.47 22.67 -10.13
CA THR A 116 10.87 22.27 -10.23
C THR A 116 11.28 22.05 -11.68
N PHE A 117 10.43 21.41 -12.50
CA PHE A 117 10.74 21.22 -13.91
C PHE A 117 10.85 22.57 -14.67
N GLN A 118 9.96 23.53 -14.39
CA GLN A 118 10.07 24.89 -14.95
C GLN A 118 11.39 25.57 -14.57
N GLU A 119 11.81 25.48 -13.32
CA GLU A 119 13.10 26.01 -12.87
C GLU A 119 14.29 25.35 -13.58
N MET A 120 14.23 24.03 -13.79
CA MET A 120 15.28 23.30 -14.51
C MET A 120 15.37 23.72 -15.97
N VAL A 121 14.22 23.90 -16.65
CA VAL A 121 14.16 24.43 -18.01
C VAL A 121 14.72 25.85 -18.06
N GLY A 122 14.36 26.71 -17.11
CA GLY A 122 14.91 28.07 -16.98
C GLY A 122 16.42 28.10 -16.76
N LYS A 123 16.99 27.07 -16.12
CA LYS A 123 18.44 26.88 -15.94
C LYS A 123 19.13 26.19 -17.13
N GLY A 124 18.40 25.92 -18.21
CA GLY A 124 18.98 25.42 -19.46
C GLY A 124 18.79 23.93 -19.71
N LEU A 125 17.91 23.23 -18.99
CA LEU A 125 17.51 21.86 -19.35
C LEU A 125 16.84 21.87 -20.74
N LYS A 126 17.43 21.18 -21.71
CA LYS A 126 16.92 21.09 -23.09
C LYS A 126 16.56 19.66 -23.46
N ASN A 127 15.61 19.50 -24.37
CA ASN A 127 15.21 18.21 -24.95
C ASN A 127 14.66 17.19 -23.94
N TRP A 128 14.11 17.66 -22.82
CA TRP A 128 13.39 16.84 -21.85
C TRP A 128 11.90 17.19 -21.85
N LYS A 129 11.06 16.18 -21.59
CA LYS A 129 9.61 16.36 -21.39
C LYS A 129 9.22 15.91 -19.99
N LEU A 130 8.41 16.71 -19.31
CA LEU A 130 7.65 16.27 -18.14
C LEU A 130 6.27 15.82 -18.61
N ILE A 131 5.93 14.55 -18.36
CA ILE A 131 4.61 13.99 -18.61
C ILE A 131 4.01 13.58 -17.26
N ILE A 132 2.85 14.17 -16.93
CA ILE A 132 2.06 13.79 -15.76
C ILE A 132 0.79 13.12 -16.27
N ALA A 133 0.60 11.85 -15.95
CA ALA A 133 -0.55 11.06 -16.40
C ALA A 133 -1.31 10.47 -15.21
N GLY A 134 -2.64 10.42 -15.31
CA GLY A 134 -3.46 10.07 -14.18
C GLY A 134 -4.94 10.05 -14.51
N GLY A 135 -5.71 9.29 -13.71
CA GLY A 135 -7.16 9.43 -13.70
C GLY A 135 -7.56 10.72 -13.00
N CYS A 136 -8.50 11.45 -13.58
CA CYS A 136 -9.23 12.53 -12.91
C CYS A 136 -10.59 11.95 -12.52
N SER A 137 -10.80 11.71 -11.23
CA SER A 137 -12.12 11.30 -10.74
C SER A 137 -12.95 12.56 -10.49
N THR A 138 -14.14 12.64 -11.09
CA THR A 138 -15.16 13.66 -10.80
C THR A 138 -16.02 13.31 -9.60
N ASP A 139 -15.67 12.26 -8.86
CA ASP A 139 -16.52 11.72 -7.80
C ASP A 139 -16.50 12.65 -6.58
N GLU A 140 -17.61 13.35 -6.39
CA GLU A 140 -18.05 14.02 -5.15
C GLU A 140 -18.20 13.04 -3.98
#